data_AF-Q1ZUZ3-F1
#
_entry.id   AF-Q1ZUZ3-F1
#
_cell.length_a   1.000
_cell.length_b   1.000
_cell.length_c   1.000
_cell.angle_alpha   90.00
_cell.angle_beta   90.00
_cell.angle_gamma   90.00
#
_symmetry.space_group_name_H-M   'P 1'
#
loop_
_entity.id
_entity.type
_entity.pdbx_description
1 polymer ?
#
loop_
_entity_poly.entity_id
_entity_poly.type
_entity_poly.pdbx_seq_one_letter_code
_entity_poly.pdbx_strand_id
1 'polypeptide(L)'
;MKDPDIEFSKWKFERKQGSFRFAVRTSLPAILGVMVGSSIEPIFISKIAWSWAQTTNILATGFWASVGAFPFSLVIWWWREKKYKRHIAKFEKHT
;
A
#
# COMPACT_ATOMS: atom_id res chain seq x y z
N MET A 1 -6.76 14.80 20.07
CA MET A 1 -7.89 13.94 19.65
C MET A 1 -8.08 14.15 18.15
N LYS A 2 -8.20 13.08 17.37
CA LYS A 2 -8.27 13.17 15.90
C LYS A 2 -9.73 13.08 15.51
N ASP A 3 -10.29 14.16 14.97
CA ASP A 3 -11.72 14.21 14.68
C ASP A 3 -12.12 13.14 13.66
N PRO A 4 -13.06 12.24 14.00
CA PRO A 4 -13.49 11.17 13.11
C PRO A 4 -14.07 11.74 11.80
N ASP A 5 -14.70 12.91 11.85
CA ASP A 5 -15.31 13.55 10.68
C ASP A 5 -14.30 14.04 9.65
N ILE A 6 -13.10 14.45 10.09
CA ILE A 6 -11.99 14.81 9.19
C ILE A 6 -11.46 13.56 8.48
N GLU A 7 -11.36 12.43 9.19
CA GLU A 7 -10.97 11.16 8.55
C GLU A 7 -12.01 10.67 7.53
N PHE A 8 -13.30 10.86 7.81
CA PHE A 8 -14.37 10.46 6.90
C PHE A 8 -14.49 11.35 5.65
N SER A 9 -14.30 12.67 5.79
CA SER A 9 -14.27 13.58 4.65
C SER A 9 -13.08 13.29 3.73
N LYS A 10 -11.90 13.02 4.29
CA LYS A 10 -10.73 12.55 3.55
C LYS A 10 -10.98 11.22 2.84
N TRP A 11 -11.59 10.25 3.52
CA TRP A 11 -11.95 8.96 2.91
C TRP A 11 -12.99 9.10 1.79
N LYS A 12 -13.94 10.02 1.92
CA LYS A 12 -14.93 10.32 0.86
C LYS A 12 -14.24 10.85 -0.40
N PHE A 13 -13.19 11.66 -0.26
CA PHE A 13 -12.38 12.15 -1.38
C PHE A 13 -11.51 11.04 -1.99
N GLU A 14 -10.87 10.21 -1.16
CA GLU A 14 -10.08 9.05 -1.61
C GLU A 14 -10.95 8.04 -2.37
N ARG A 15 -12.20 7.81 -1.94
CA ARG A 15 -13.15 6.94 -2.65
C ARG A 15 -13.39 7.39 -4.10
N LYS A 16 -13.53 8.70 -4.32
CA LYS A 16 -13.73 9.27 -5.66
C LYS A 16 -12.54 9.04 -6.59
N GLN A 17 -11.33 8.92 -6.04
CA GLN A 17 -10.13 8.63 -6.83
C GLN A 17 -10.01 7.15 -7.23
N GLY A 18 -10.82 6.26 -6.65
CA GLY A 18 -10.91 4.85 -7.01
C GLY A 18 -9.97 3.94 -6.22
N SER A 19 -10.39 2.68 -6.08
CA SER A 19 -9.68 1.64 -5.32
C SER A 19 -8.32 1.29 -5.92
N PHE A 20 -8.20 1.30 -7.25
CA PHE A 20 -6.95 1.02 -7.94
C PHE A 20 -5.85 2.03 -7.60
N ARG A 21 -6.18 3.33 -7.68
CA ARG A 21 -5.21 4.41 -7.37
C ARG A 21 -4.78 4.40 -5.91
N PHE A 22 -5.69 4.04 -5.00
CA PHE A 22 -5.36 3.81 -3.61
C PHE A 22 -4.41 2.64 -3.45
N ALA A 23 -4.73 1.48 -4.03
CA ALA A 23 -3.91 0.28 -3.93
C ALA A 23 -2.48 0.54 -4.42
N VAL A 24 -2.33 1.17 -5.59
CA VAL A 24 -1.01 1.56 -6.12
C VAL A 24 -0.28 2.48 -5.14
N ARG A 25 -0.91 3.54 -4.64
CA ARG A 25 -0.24 4.49 -3.72
C ARG A 25 0.16 3.87 -2.40
N THR A 26 -0.63 2.94 -1.88
CA THR A 26 -0.36 2.26 -0.62
C THR A 26 0.70 1.16 -0.80
N SER A 27 0.70 0.45 -1.92
CA SER A 27 1.65 -0.64 -2.17
C SER A 27 3.01 -0.14 -2.65
N LEU A 28 3.07 0.99 -3.38
CA LEU A 28 4.29 1.45 -4.04
C LEU A 28 5.45 1.73 -3.06
N PRO A 29 5.26 2.42 -1.92
CA PRO A 29 6.32 2.57 -0.92
C PRO A 29 6.82 1.24 -0.36
N ALA A 30 5.93 0.26 -0.16
CA ALA A 30 6.30 -1.06 0.35
C ALA A 30 7.13 -1.84 -0.68
N ILE A 31 6.73 -1.80 -1.95
CA ILE A 31 7.47 -2.43 -3.04
C ILE A 31 8.86 -1.82 -3.19
N LEU A 32 8.95 -0.48 -3.21
CA LEU A 32 10.24 0.21 -3.27
C LEU A 32 11.11 -0.09 -2.06
N GLY A 33 10.53 -0.14 -0.86
CA GLY A 33 11.25 -0.49 0.37
C GLY A 33 11.92 -1.87 0.29
N VAL A 34 11.21 -2.87 -0.24
CA VAL A 34 11.77 -4.22 -0.44
C VAL A 34 12.89 -4.21 -1.49
N MET A 35 12.70 -3.51 -2.61
CA MET A 35 13.71 -3.44 -3.67
C MET A 35 14.98 -2.73 -3.19
N VAL A 36 14.85 -1.63 -2.46
CA VAL A 36 15.98 -0.91 -1.86
C VAL A 36 16.64 -1.76 -0.78
N GLY A 37 15.87 -2.42 0.09
CA GLY A 37 16.43 -3.34 1.09
C GLY A 37 17.26 -4.46 0.45
N SER A 38 16.76 -5.02 -0.64
CA SER A 38 17.43 -6.08 -1.40
C SER A 38 18.70 -5.61 -2.12
N SER A 39 18.83 -4.30 -2.40
CA SER A 39 20.02 -3.73 -3.05
C SER A 39 21.10 -3.28 -2.07
N ILE A 40 20.80 -3.12 -0.78
CA ILE A 40 21.79 -2.71 0.23
C ILE A 40 22.89 -3.77 0.39
N GLU A 41 22.53 -5.04 0.50
CA GLU A 41 23.47 -6.14 0.70
C GLU A 41 24.52 -6.26 -0.43
N PRO A 42 24.15 -6.31 -1.73
CA PRO A 42 25.14 -6.37 -2.80
C PRO A 42 26.01 -5.11 -2.92
N ILE A 43 25.50 -3.92 -2.60
CA ILE A 43 26.22 -2.64 -2.74
C ILE A 43 27.20 -2.41 -1.61
N PHE A 44 26.78 -2.66 -0.37
CA PHE A 44 27.52 -2.22 0.83
C PHE A 44 28.21 -3.35 1.58
N ILE A 45 27.71 -4.59 1.48
CA ILE A 45 28.21 -5.73 2.26
C ILE A 45 29.10 -6.64 1.41
N SER A 46 28.75 -6.85 0.14
CA SER A 46 29.50 -7.74 -0.75
C SER A 46 30.62 -7.01 -1.51
N LYS A 47 31.80 -7.64 -1.62
CA LYS A 47 32.90 -7.19 -2.52
C LYS A 47 32.71 -7.68 -3.97
N ILE A 48 31.54 -8.21 -4.32
CA ILE A 48 31.27 -8.81 -5.62
C ILE A 48 30.83 -7.71 -6.59
N ALA A 49 31.39 -7.70 -7.79
CA ALA A 49 30.99 -6.77 -8.84
C ALA A 49 29.50 -6.92 -9.16
N TRP A 50 28.79 -5.79 -9.28
CA TRP A 50 27.36 -5.77 -9.58
C TRP A 50 27.05 -6.62 -10.81
N SER A 51 26.30 -7.71 -10.62
CA SER A 51 26.03 -8.70 -11.65
C SER A 51 24.60 -8.61 -12.17
N TRP A 52 24.39 -8.99 -13.42
CA TRP A 52 23.06 -9.15 -14.01
C TRP A 52 22.14 -10.04 -13.16
N ALA A 53 22.71 -11.07 -12.52
CA ALA A 53 21.97 -11.97 -11.62
C ALA A 53 21.42 -11.26 -10.36
N GLN A 54 22.08 -10.21 -9.88
CA GLN A 54 21.59 -9.42 -8.75
C GLN A 54 20.43 -8.53 -9.19
N THR A 55 20.54 -7.90 -10.36
CA THR A 55 19.45 -7.10 -10.93
C THR A 55 18.18 -7.92 -11.14
N THR A 56 18.30 -9.13 -11.71
CA THR A 56 17.14 -10.01 -11.91
C THR A 56 16.52 -10.45 -10.59
N ASN A 57 17.34 -10.71 -9.57
CA ASN A 57 16.85 -11.06 -8.23
C ASN A 57 16.08 -9.88 -7.59
N ILE A 58 16.61 -8.66 -7.66
CA ILE A 58 15.94 -7.45 -7.13
C ILE A 58 14.60 -7.19 -7.86
N LEU A 59 14.54 -7.43 -9.17
CA LEU A 59 13.30 -7.32 -9.92
C LEU A 59 12.30 -8.41 -9.52
N ALA A 60 12.77 -9.64 -9.33
CA ALA A 60 11.92 -10.74 -8.85
C ALA A 60 11.38 -10.48 -7.44
N THR A 61 12.21 -9.99 -6.50
CA THR A 61 11.76 -9.64 -5.14
C THR A 61 10.76 -8.49 -5.17
N GLY A 62 10.97 -7.48 -6.02
CA GLY A 62 10.00 -6.40 -6.25
C GLY A 62 8.67 -6.92 -6.79
N PHE A 63 8.70 -7.87 -7.73
CA PHE A 63 7.49 -8.51 -8.27
C PHE A 63 6.72 -9.26 -7.18
N TRP A 64 7.40 -10.11 -6.39
CA TRP A 64 6.78 -10.83 -5.27
C TRP A 64 6.23 -9.89 -4.20
N ALA A 65 6.94 -8.78 -3.92
CA ALA A 65 6.44 -7.74 -3.02
C ALA A 65 5.16 -7.10 -3.54
N SER A 66 5.03 -6.90 -4.86
CA SER A 66 3.80 -6.39 -5.48
C SER A 66 2.64 -7.38 -5.33
N VAL A 67 2.89 -8.67 -5.54
CA VAL A 67 1.89 -9.74 -5.38
C VAL A 67 1.32 -9.78 -3.95
N GLY A 68 2.11 -9.43 -2.92
CA GLY A 68 1.61 -9.30 -1.55
C GLY A 68 0.99 -7.93 -1.22
N ALA A 69 1.70 -6.85 -1.54
CA ALA A 69 1.34 -5.49 -1.11
C ALA A 69 0.08 -4.96 -1.80
N PHE A 70 -0.13 -5.32 -3.07
CA PHE A 70 -1.29 -4.87 -3.84
C PHE A 70 -2.62 -5.44 -3.32
N PRO A 71 -2.80 -6.77 -3.16
CA PRO A 71 -4.02 -7.31 -2.58
C PRO A 71 -4.21 -6.89 -1.12
N PHE A 72 -3.14 -6.78 -0.34
CA PHE A 72 -3.25 -6.28 1.04
C PHE A 72 -3.81 -4.85 1.07
N SER A 73 -3.39 -4.00 0.13
CA SER A 73 -3.92 -2.64 -0.01
C SER A 73 -5.41 -2.62 -0.39
N LEU A 74 -5.88 -3.58 -1.20
CA LEU A 74 -7.31 -3.76 -1.49
C LEU A 74 -8.09 -4.26 -0.27
N VAL A 75 -7.52 -5.12 0.56
CA VAL A 75 -8.13 -5.54 1.83
C VAL A 75 -8.30 -4.34 2.77
N ILE A 76 -7.30 -3.48 2.88
CA ILE A 76 -7.38 -2.23 3.64
C ILE A 76 -8.49 -1.33 3.10
N TRP A 77 -8.59 -1.20 1.78
CA TRP A 77 -9.65 -0.43 1.14
C TRP A 77 -11.03 -0.96 1.53
N TRP A 78 -11.25 -2.26 1.37
CA TRP A 78 -12.52 -2.91 1.69
C TRP A 78 -12.89 -2.73 3.16
N TRP A 79 -11.93 -2.86 4.08
CA TRP A 79 -12.14 -2.64 5.50
C TRP A 79 -12.56 -1.20 5.80
N ARG A 80 -11.89 -0.19 5.22
CA ARG A 80 -12.25 1.22 5.36
C ARG A 80 -13.62 1.53 4.77
N GLU A 81 -13.97 0.91 3.64
CA GLU A 81 -15.28 1.05 3.01
C GLU A 81 -16.39 0.48 3.89
N LYS A 82 -16.17 -0.70 4.50
CA LYS A 82 -17.10 -1.29 5.47
C LYS A 82 -17.26 -0.41 6.72
N LYS A 83 -16.17 0.17 7.23
CA LYS A 83 -16.21 1.11 8.38
C LYS A 83 -17.03 2.35 8.04
N TYR A 84 -16.86 2.91 6.85
CA TYR A 84 -17.62 4.07 6.39
C TYR A 84 -19.13 3.78 6.26
N LYS A 85 -19.52 2.67 5.62
CA LYS A 85 -20.93 2.27 5.49
C LYS A 85 -21.61 2.11 6.85
N ARG A 86 -20.92 1.49 7.82
CA ARG A 86 -21.42 1.37 9.20
C ARG A 86 -21.61 2.73 9.89
N HIS A 87 -20.77 3.71 9.58
CA HIS A 87 -20.85 5.04 10.18
C HIS A 87 -22.07 5.82 9.67
N ILE A 88 -22.29 5.82 8.34
CA ILE A 88 -23.48 6.45 7.75
C ILE A 88 -24.76 5.80 8.28
N ALA A 89 -24.81 4.47 8.32
CA ALA A 89 -25.99 3.75 8.79
C ALA A 89 -26.36 4.05 10.26
N LYS A 90 -25.39 4.49 11.07
CA LYS A 90 -25.67 4.96 12.44
C LYS A 90 -26.33 6.33 12.43
N PHE A 91 -25.86 7.27 11.60
CA PHE A 91 -26.49 8.59 11.51
C PHE A 91 -27.89 8.53 10.90
N GLU A 92 -28.09 7.70 9.88
CA GLU A 92 -29.39 7.52 9.23
C GLU A 92 -30.44 6.88 10.16
N LYS A 93 -30.02 6.11 11.17
CA LYS A 93 -30.91 5.59 12.23
C LYS A 93 -31.28 6.62 13.31
N HIS A 94 -30.57 7.73 13.38
CA HIS A 94 -30.77 8.80 14.37
C HIS A 94 -31.40 10.06 13.77
N THR A 95 -31.80 10.01 12.49
CA THR A 95 -32.61 11.02 11.81
C THR A 95 -34.00 10.44 11.56
#